data_AF-A0A2V8N1U5-F1
#
_entry.id   AF-A0A2V8N1U5-F1
#
_cell.length_a   1.000
_cell.length_b   1.000
_cell.length_c   1.000
_cell.angle_alpha   90.00
_cell.angle_beta   90.00
_cell.angle_gamma   90.00
#
_symmetry.space_group_name_H-M   'P 1'
#
loop_
_entity.id
_entity.type
_entity.pdbx_description
1 polymer ?
#
loop_
_entity_poly.entity_id
_entity_poly.type
_entity_poly.pdbx_seq_one_letter_code
_entity_poly.pdbx_strand_id
1 'polypeptide(L)'
;MCFSDFVAPQTPKPVRLLAHSSPTAERSLVSRTDETRKRWLLDAGIVVAVAAVLKLLLHLYTGRNYGYFVDELYYLACAQHLAWGYVDQPPLIGLIAKISRVLFGDSLQAIRLFPALAGAGKVLLTGLIARELGGRRFAQGLAALSILVAPGFLAIDNWLSMNAFEPLFWLGSAFVLIRIIKTASGMCEPSLPGASDRSRAREWDRKSCQRIE
;
A
#
# COMPACT_ATOMS: atom_id res chain seq x y z
N MET A 1 40.18 -45.99 -16.41
CA MET A 1 39.48 -46.92 -17.33
C MET A 1 38.72 -47.92 -16.47
N CYS A 2 37.45 -48.26 -16.63
CA CYS A 2 36.35 -47.80 -17.46
C CYS A 2 35.13 -48.58 -16.92
N PHE A 3 34.02 -47.89 -16.67
CA PHE A 3 32.63 -48.40 -16.66
C PHE A 3 32.27 -49.65 -15.82
N SER A 4 31.78 -49.40 -14.60
CA SER A 4 30.79 -50.28 -13.95
C SER A 4 29.45 -49.57 -13.91
N ASP A 5 28.44 -50.30 -14.40
CA ASP A 5 27.05 -50.28 -13.97
C ASP A 5 26.19 -49.04 -14.31
N PHE A 6 25.64 -49.10 -15.53
CA PHE A 6 24.45 -48.38 -15.95
C PHE A 6 23.24 -48.90 -15.14
N VAL A 7 23.04 -48.35 -13.95
CA VAL A 7 21.82 -48.54 -13.15
C VAL A 7 20.67 -47.84 -13.87
N ALA A 8 19.62 -48.61 -14.18
CA ALA A 8 18.43 -48.14 -14.88
C ALA A 8 17.81 -46.89 -14.21
N PRO A 9 17.29 -45.92 -14.99
CA PRO A 9 16.62 -44.75 -14.43
C PRO A 9 15.35 -45.19 -13.72
N GLN A 10 15.29 -44.95 -12.41
CA GLN A 10 14.04 -45.08 -11.65
C GLN A 10 13.05 -44.05 -12.20
N THR A 11 11.99 -44.51 -12.83
CA THR A 11 10.89 -43.65 -13.26
C THR A 11 10.33 -42.92 -12.03
N PRO A 12 10.27 -41.56 -12.03
CA PRO A 12 9.65 -40.85 -10.94
C PRO A 12 8.19 -41.29 -10.83
N LYS A 13 7.80 -41.80 -9.67
CA LYS A 13 6.40 -42.08 -9.34
C LYS A 13 5.61 -40.79 -9.59
N PRO A 14 4.44 -40.84 -10.24
CA PRO A 14 3.67 -39.64 -10.51
C PRO A 14 3.39 -38.92 -9.18
N VAL A 15 3.88 -37.68 -9.08
CA VAL A 15 3.52 -36.76 -7.99
C VAL A 15 2.01 -36.64 -8.04
N ARG A 16 1.36 -37.29 -7.07
CA ARG A 16 -0.09 -37.28 -6.94
C ARG A 16 -0.49 -35.85 -6.61
N LEU A 17 -0.91 -35.13 -7.64
CA LEU A 17 -1.45 -33.79 -7.60
C LEU A 17 -2.81 -33.86 -6.89
N LEU A 18 -2.79 -33.91 -5.55
CA LEU A 18 -3.98 -33.73 -4.72
C LEU A 18 -3.93 -32.36 -4.06
N ALA A 19 -4.00 -31.32 -4.88
CA ALA A 19 -4.55 -30.04 -4.47
C ALA A 19 -6.08 -30.16 -4.45
N HIS A 20 -6.62 -31.00 -3.57
CA HIS A 20 -8.02 -30.93 -3.19
C HIS A 20 -8.06 -30.11 -1.90
N SER A 21 -7.93 -28.78 -2.02
CA SER A 21 -8.24 -27.90 -0.91
C SER A 21 -9.68 -28.19 -0.51
N SER A 22 -9.87 -28.61 0.75
CA SER A 22 -11.20 -28.95 1.25
C SER A 22 -12.02 -27.66 1.30
N PRO A 23 -13.25 -27.61 0.77
CA PRO A 23 -14.07 -26.39 0.76
C PRO A 23 -14.32 -25.84 2.18
N THR A 24 -14.23 -26.69 3.21
CA THR A 24 -14.26 -26.32 4.63
C THR A 24 -13.00 -25.60 5.12
N ALA A 25 -11.82 -25.98 4.64
CA ALA A 25 -10.54 -25.34 4.99
C ALA A 25 -10.46 -23.93 4.39
N GLU A 26 -10.82 -23.78 3.11
CA GLU A 26 -10.88 -22.46 2.46
C GLU A 26 -11.93 -21.56 3.13
N ARG A 27 -13.12 -22.10 3.44
CA ARG A 27 -14.18 -21.34 4.11
C ARG A 27 -13.80 -20.90 5.53
N SER A 28 -12.99 -21.67 6.25
CA SER A 28 -12.48 -21.28 7.59
C SER A 28 -11.34 -20.25 7.54
N LEU A 29 -10.48 -20.28 6.51
CA LEU A 29 -9.46 -19.26 6.31
C LEU A 29 -10.06 -17.92 5.90
N VAL A 30 -11.01 -17.95 4.94
CA VAL A 30 -11.73 -16.75 4.50
C VAL A 30 -12.46 -16.10 5.67
N SER A 31 -13.20 -16.86 6.48
CA SER A 31 -13.92 -16.30 7.64
C SER A 31 -12.96 -15.68 8.68
N ARG A 32 -11.79 -16.29 8.92
CA ARG A 32 -10.79 -15.76 9.86
C ARG A 32 -10.15 -14.46 9.36
N THR A 33 -9.87 -14.35 8.07
CA THR A 33 -9.35 -13.11 7.47
C THR A 33 -10.37 -11.98 7.49
N ASP A 34 -11.65 -12.32 7.33
CA ASP A 34 -12.73 -11.34 7.32
C ASP A 34 -13.01 -10.80 8.73
N GLU A 35 -13.02 -11.67 9.74
CA GLU A 35 -13.20 -11.26 11.15
C GLU A 35 -12.03 -10.41 11.68
N THR A 36 -10.79 -10.75 11.30
CA THR A 36 -9.62 -9.94 11.66
C THR A 36 -9.63 -8.58 10.95
N ARG A 37 -10.09 -8.51 9.70
CA ARG A 37 -10.27 -7.25 8.96
C ARG A 37 -11.35 -6.39 9.62
N LYS A 38 -12.52 -6.96 9.95
CA LYS A 38 -13.62 -6.23 10.63
C LYS A 38 -13.18 -5.68 11.97
N ARG A 39 -12.52 -6.49 12.82
CA ARG A 39 -11.98 -6.04 14.12
C ARG A 39 -11.00 -4.88 13.95
N TRP A 40 -10.16 -4.91 12.92
CA TRP A 40 -9.26 -3.80 12.65
C TRP A 40 -10.01 -2.54 12.21
N LEU A 41 -10.97 -2.65 11.28
CA LEU A 41 -11.78 -1.53 10.82
C LEU A 41 -12.53 -0.85 11.97
N LEU A 42 -13.01 -1.64 12.94
CA LEU A 42 -13.77 -1.14 14.10
C LEU A 42 -12.89 -0.54 15.21
N ASP A 43 -11.61 -0.93 15.32
CA ASP A 43 -10.68 -0.42 16.34
C ASP A 43 -9.68 0.59 15.75
N ALA A 44 -8.47 0.17 15.40
CA ALA A 44 -7.44 1.10 14.90
C ALA A 44 -7.81 1.77 13.55
N GLY A 45 -8.55 1.06 12.70
CA GLY A 45 -9.02 1.56 11.41
C GLY A 45 -9.95 2.75 11.55
N ILE A 46 -10.83 2.77 12.55
CA ILE A 46 -11.74 3.90 12.78
C ILE A 46 -10.98 5.16 13.19
N VAL A 47 -9.94 5.02 14.02
CA VAL A 47 -9.10 6.14 14.46
C VAL A 47 -8.37 6.78 13.28
N VAL A 48 -7.77 5.94 12.43
CA VAL A 48 -7.08 6.40 11.21
C VAL A 48 -8.06 7.01 10.21
N ALA A 49 -9.26 6.43 10.06
CA ALA A 49 -10.31 6.96 9.20
C ALA A 49 -10.81 8.32 9.68
N VAL A 50 -11.04 8.48 11.00
CA VAL A 50 -11.43 9.76 11.60
C VAL A 50 -10.34 10.82 11.38
N ALA A 51 -9.06 10.48 11.56
CA ALA A 51 -7.97 11.40 11.29
C ALA A 51 -7.92 11.84 9.81
N ALA A 52 -8.15 10.91 8.87
CA ALA A 52 -8.18 11.21 7.44
C ALA A 52 -9.38 12.10 7.06
N VAL A 53 -10.58 11.81 7.61
CA VAL A 53 -11.78 12.65 7.42
C VAL A 53 -11.56 14.04 8.02
N LEU A 54 -10.96 14.12 9.20
CA LEU A 54 -10.63 15.40 9.84
C LEU A 54 -9.66 16.22 8.97
N LYS A 55 -8.64 15.57 8.38
CA LYS A 55 -7.74 16.24 7.42
C LYS A 55 -8.52 16.78 6.22
N LEU A 56 -9.38 15.97 5.62
CA LEU A 56 -10.19 16.37 4.46
C LEU A 56 -11.07 17.58 4.78
N LEU A 57 -11.81 17.52 5.90
CA LEU A 57 -12.69 18.61 6.33
C LEU A 57 -11.91 19.90 6.62
N LEU A 58 -10.74 19.78 7.24
CA LEU A 58 -9.87 20.92 7.50
C LEU A 58 -9.49 21.63 6.20
N HIS A 59 -9.06 20.88 5.17
CA HIS A 59 -8.66 21.45 3.88
C HIS A 59 -9.84 22.05 3.11
N LEU A 60 -11.01 21.39 3.15
CA LEU A 60 -12.22 21.93 2.54
C LEU A 60 -12.69 23.22 3.22
N TYR A 61 -12.45 23.36 4.52
CA TYR A 61 -12.75 24.59 5.26
C TYR A 61 -11.73 25.70 4.99
N THR A 62 -10.43 25.42 5.09
CA THR A 62 -9.37 26.42 4.82
C THR A 62 -9.34 26.86 3.36
N GLY A 63 -9.62 25.95 2.42
CA GLY A 63 -9.62 26.22 0.98
C GLY A 63 -10.61 27.30 0.54
N ARG A 64 -11.57 27.69 1.39
CA ARG A 64 -12.53 28.78 1.14
C ARG A 64 -11.95 30.17 1.39
N ASN A 65 -10.92 30.27 2.24
CA ASN A 65 -10.41 31.55 2.76
C ASN A 65 -9.21 32.09 1.96
N TYR A 66 -8.67 31.32 1.03
CA TYR A 66 -7.51 31.69 0.21
C TYR A 66 -7.91 31.75 -1.26
N GLY A 67 -7.44 32.78 -1.99
CA GLY A 67 -7.66 32.91 -3.44
C GLY A 67 -6.91 31.86 -4.27
N TYR A 68 -7.01 31.96 -5.60
CA TYR A 68 -6.28 31.09 -6.53
C TYR A 68 -4.77 31.27 -6.40
N PHE A 69 -4.05 30.16 -6.40
CA PHE A 69 -2.60 30.15 -6.56
C PHE A 69 -2.21 30.28 -8.03
N VAL A 70 -1.02 30.80 -8.30
CA VAL A 70 -0.51 30.97 -9.67
C VAL A 70 -0.45 29.62 -10.40
N ASP A 71 0.09 28.59 -9.75
CA ASP A 71 0.21 27.27 -10.37
C ASP A 71 -1.17 26.64 -10.65
N GLU A 72 -2.18 26.90 -9.80
CA GLU A 72 -3.55 26.40 -10.00
C GLU A 72 -4.16 26.93 -11.31
N LEU A 73 -3.93 28.20 -11.61
CA LEU A 73 -4.36 28.82 -12.87
C LEU A 73 -3.61 28.23 -14.08
N TYR A 74 -2.32 27.94 -13.91
CA TYR A 74 -1.52 27.27 -14.95
C TYR A 74 -2.04 25.85 -15.23
N TYR A 75 -2.31 25.06 -14.19
CA TYR A 75 -2.89 23.71 -14.34
C TYR A 75 -4.28 23.75 -15.00
N LEU A 76 -5.10 24.77 -14.71
CA LEU A 76 -6.40 24.97 -15.36
C LEU A 76 -6.28 25.33 -16.84
N ALA A 77 -5.29 26.14 -17.22
CA ALA A 77 -5.00 26.43 -18.64
C ALA A 77 -4.54 25.16 -19.37
N CYS A 78 -3.69 24.35 -18.74
CA CYS A 78 -3.26 23.06 -19.27
C CYS A 78 -4.41 22.03 -19.36
N ALA A 79 -5.40 22.11 -18.48
CA ALA A 79 -6.60 21.27 -18.54
C ALA A 79 -7.44 21.53 -19.80
N GLN A 80 -7.39 22.74 -20.37
CA GLN A 80 -8.07 23.07 -21.63
C GLN A 80 -7.36 22.46 -22.84
N HIS A 81 -6.03 22.31 -22.78
CA HIS A 81 -5.18 21.87 -23.90
C HIS A 81 -4.43 20.58 -23.57
N LEU A 82 -5.14 19.56 -23.09
CA LEU A 82 -4.51 18.35 -22.57
C LEU A 82 -3.44 17.76 -23.51
N ALA A 83 -2.19 17.74 -23.03
CA ALA A 83 -1.04 17.15 -23.72
C ALA A 83 -0.51 15.96 -22.93
N TRP A 84 0.24 15.08 -23.59
CA TRP A 84 0.90 13.91 -22.96
C TRP A 84 2.04 14.27 -22.00
N GLY A 85 2.37 15.55 -21.91
CA GLY A 85 3.33 16.11 -20.97
C GLY A 85 3.63 17.54 -21.40
N TYR A 86 3.76 18.42 -20.42
CA TYR A 86 4.33 19.74 -20.62
C TYR A 86 5.78 19.72 -20.15
N VAL A 87 6.56 20.72 -20.56
CA VAL A 87 7.97 20.82 -20.18
C VAL A 87 8.16 20.77 -18.66
N ASP A 88 7.25 21.41 -17.92
CA ASP A 88 7.38 21.60 -16.47
C ASP A 88 6.60 20.58 -15.63
N GLN A 89 5.66 19.84 -16.23
CA GLN A 89 4.68 19.06 -15.47
C GLN A 89 4.22 17.78 -16.19
N PRO A 90 4.00 16.70 -15.41
CA PRO A 90 3.46 15.46 -15.94
C PRO A 90 2.00 15.64 -16.40
N PRO A 91 1.51 14.82 -17.36
CA PRO A 91 0.15 14.94 -17.89
C PRO A 91 -0.95 14.72 -16.83
N LEU A 92 -0.62 14.01 -15.75
CA LEU A 92 -1.56 13.65 -14.70
C LEU A 92 -2.21 14.88 -14.04
N ILE A 93 -1.45 15.94 -13.78
CA ILE A 93 -1.99 17.12 -13.07
C ILE A 93 -3.04 17.85 -13.92
N GLY A 94 -2.77 18.01 -15.23
CA GLY A 94 -3.73 18.59 -16.17
C GLY A 94 -4.98 17.73 -16.33
N LEU A 95 -4.83 16.39 -16.32
CA LEU A 95 -5.96 15.47 -16.36
C LEU A 95 -6.82 15.57 -15.10
N ILE A 96 -6.21 15.62 -13.91
CA ILE A 96 -6.92 15.81 -12.64
C ILE A 96 -7.67 17.14 -12.64
N ALA A 97 -7.03 18.22 -13.08
CA ALA A 97 -7.66 19.52 -13.21
C ALA A 97 -8.87 19.49 -14.17
N LYS A 98 -8.74 18.80 -15.31
CA LYS A 98 -9.85 18.63 -16.27
C LYS A 98 -11.00 17.81 -15.69
N ILE A 99 -10.70 16.70 -15.02
CA ILE A 99 -11.71 15.86 -14.35
C ILE A 99 -12.45 16.67 -13.29
N SER A 100 -11.71 17.43 -12.48
CA SER A 100 -12.29 18.30 -11.47
C SER A 100 -13.26 19.31 -12.08
N ARG A 101 -12.85 19.96 -13.16
CA ARG A 101 -13.66 20.95 -13.86
C ARG A 101 -14.93 20.35 -14.47
N VAL A 102 -14.82 19.17 -15.07
CA VAL A 102 -15.96 18.48 -15.69
C VAL A 102 -16.97 17.99 -14.65
N LEU A 103 -16.50 17.50 -13.49
CA LEU A 103 -17.38 16.93 -12.46
C LEU A 103 -18.00 17.99 -11.54
N PHE A 104 -17.24 19.02 -11.16
CA PHE A 104 -17.60 19.95 -10.09
C PHE A 104 -17.56 21.43 -10.53
N GLY A 105 -17.23 21.70 -11.79
CA GLY A 105 -17.19 23.04 -12.38
C GLY A 105 -15.94 23.85 -12.04
N ASP A 106 -16.03 25.17 -12.26
CA ASP A 106 -14.94 26.15 -12.12
C ASP A 106 -14.81 26.73 -10.71
N SER A 107 -15.32 26.01 -9.69
CA SER A 107 -15.22 26.48 -8.32
C SER A 107 -13.84 26.20 -7.72
N LEU A 108 -13.36 27.10 -6.86
CA LEU A 108 -12.09 26.92 -6.18
C LEU A 108 -12.08 25.66 -5.29
N GLN A 109 -13.22 25.33 -4.70
CA GLN A 109 -13.39 24.14 -3.87
C GLN A 109 -13.34 22.86 -4.71
N ALA A 110 -13.85 22.88 -5.94
CA ALA A 110 -13.76 21.74 -6.85
C ALA A 110 -12.31 21.35 -7.08
N ILE A 111 -11.47 22.30 -7.50
CA ILE A 111 -10.07 22.00 -7.84
C ILE A 111 -9.24 21.56 -6.64
N ARG A 112 -9.58 22.04 -5.43
CA ARG A 112 -8.89 21.70 -4.17
C ARG A 112 -9.39 20.41 -3.53
N LEU A 113 -10.47 19.83 -4.02
CA LEU A 113 -10.96 18.53 -3.54
C LEU A 113 -9.93 17.42 -3.75
N PHE A 114 -9.28 17.37 -4.92
CA PHE A 114 -8.32 16.32 -5.24
C PHE A 114 -7.05 16.37 -4.39
N PRO A 115 -6.39 17.53 -4.19
CA PRO A 115 -5.31 17.69 -3.22
C PRO A 115 -5.71 17.31 -1.80
N ALA A 116 -6.90 17.73 -1.37
CA ALA A 116 -7.41 17.39 -0.03
C ALA A 116 -7.63 15.87 0.13
N LEU A 117 -8.14 15.20 -0.90
CA LEU A 117 -8.28 13.74 -0.95
C LEU A 117 -6.90 13.04 -0.96
N ALA A 118 -5.92 13.58 -1.68
CA ALA A 118 -4.55 13.07 -1.66
C ALA A 118 -3.96 13.16 -0.25
N GLY A 119 -4.15 14.30 0.42
CA GLY A 119 -3.77 14.49 1.82
C GLY A 119 -4.41 13.47 2.76
N ALA A 120 -5.73 13.26 2.65
CA ALA A 120 -6.44 12.25 3.43
C ALA A 120 -5.92 10.82 3.14
N GLY A 121 -5.63 10.52 1.87
CA GLY A 121 -5.03 9.27 1.44
C GLY A 121 -3.67 8.99 2.08
N LYS A 122 -2.82 10.02 2.27
CA LYS A 122 -1.53 9.87 2.98
C LYS A 122 -1.75 9.41 4.42
N VAL A 123 -2.69 10.03 5.14
CA VAL A 123 -3.00 9.67 6.53
C VAL A 123 -3.45 8.21 6.62
N LEU A 124 -4.32 7.78 5.69
CA LEU A 124 -4.78 6.39 5.62
C LEU A 124 -3.62 5.42 5.34
N LEU A 125 -2.80 5.71 4.32
CA LEU A 125 -1.67 4.87 3.95
C LEU A 125 -0.64 4.77 5.07
N THR A 126 -0.33 5.88 5.75
CA THR A 126 0.61 5.86 6.88
C THR A 126 0.09 5.00 8.03
N GLY A 127 -1.20 5.06 8.36
CA GLY A 127 -1.80 4.16 9.34
C GLY A 127 -1.75 2.69 8.91
N LEU A 128 -1.95 2.40 7.63
CA LEU A 128 -1.83 1.05 7.06
C LEU A 128 -0.39 0.54 7.07
N ILE A 129 0.59 1.39 6.75
CA ILE A 129 2.01 1.03 6.82
C ILE A 129 2.40 0.72 8.27
N ALA A 130 1.99 1.57 9.23
CA ALA A 130 2.24 1.33 10.66
C ALA A 130 1.65 -0.01 11.11
N ARG A 131 0.47 -0.39 10.60
CA ARG A 131 -0.11 -1.73 10.83
C ARG A 131 0.74 -2.84 10.24
N GLU A 132 1.19 -2.69 8.99
CA GLU A 132 2.01 -3.72 8.33
C GLU A 132 3.35 -3.93 9.03
N LEU A 133 3.89 -2.90 9.67
CA LEU A 133 5.10 -3.00 10.50
C LEU A 133 4.85 -3.59 11.92
N GLY A 134 3.63 -4.05 12.22
CA GLY A 134 3.29 -4.66 13.52
C GLY A 134 2.78 -3.67 14.57
N GLY A 135 2.53 -2.41 14.19
CA GLY A 135 1.99 -1.39 15.07
C GLY A 135 0.57 -1.69 15.55
N ARG A 136 0.35 -1.58 16.86
CA ARG A 136 -0.98 -1.66 17.50
C ARG A 136 -1.75 -0.33 17.33
N ARG A 137 -2.98 -0.26 17.87
CA ARG A 137 -3.86 0.93 17.76
C ARG A 137 -3.18 2.27 18.03
N PHE A 138 -2.33 2.33 19.06
CA PHE A 138 -1.63 3.55 19.45
C PHE A 138 -0.60 3.99 18.40
N ALA A 139 0.19 3.05 17.88
CA ALA A 139 1.19 3.35 16.85
C ALA A 139 0.53 3.83 15.54
N GLN A 140 -0.58 3.20 15.13
CA GLN A 140 -1.32 3.61 13.95
C GLN A 140 -1.95 4.99 14.11
N GLY A 141 -2.58 5.26 15.27
CA GLY A 141 -3.15 6.56 15.59
C GLY A 141 -2.08 7.66 15.66
N LEU A 142 -0.95 7.39 16.30
CA LEU A 142 0.17 8.34 16.39
C LEU A 142 0.78 8.64 15.02
N ALA A 143 0.94 7.62 14.16
CA ALA A 143 1.45 7.78 12.80
C ALA A 143 0.46 8.55 11.89
N ALA A 144 -0.85 8.34 12.07
CA ALA A 144 -1.87 9.12 11.38
C ALA A 144 -1.89 10.58 11.86
N LEU A 145 -1.76 10.79 13.17
CA LEU A 145 -1.75 12.13 13.79
C LEU A 145 -0.53 12.95 13.36
N SER A 146 0.65 12.32 13.25
CA SER A 146 1.86 13.02 12.83
C SER A 146 1.76 13.55 11.41
N ILE A 147 1.16 12.80 10.47
CA ILE A 147 0.89 13.28 9.10
C ILE A 147 -0.24 14.32 9.06
N LEU A 148 -1.24 14.18 9.92
CA LEU A 148 -2.34 15.14 10.03
C LEU A 148 -1.85 16.54 10.43
N VAL A 149 -0.95 16.63 11.42
CA VAL A 149 -0.50 17.91 12.01
C VAL A 149 0.75 18.47 11.33
N ALA A 150 1.45 17.68 10.51
CA ALA A 150 2.66 18.09 9.81
C ALA A 150 2.43 19.36 8.94
N PRO A 151 3.05 20.52 9.29
CA PRO A 151 2.80 21.78 8.60
C PRO A 151 3.14 21.74 7.12
N GLY A 152 4.21 21.03 6.74
CA GLY A 152 4.61 20.87 5.34
C GLY A 152 3.52 20.20 4.51
N PHE A 153 2.92 19.11 5.01
CA PHE A 153 1.82 18.45 4.30
C PHE A 153 0.53 19.26 4.34
N LEU A 154 0.23 19.97 5.43
CA LEU A 154 -0.91 20.89 5.49
C LEU A 154 -0.80 22.02 4.45
N ALA A 155 0.40 22.56 4.25
CA ALA A 155 0.63 23.61 3.27
C ALA A 155 0.50 23.09 1.84
N ILE A 156 1.14 21.95 1.53
CA ILE A 156 1.19 21.40 0.18
C ILE A 156 -0.18 20.86 -0.27
N ASP A 157 -0.96 20.27 0.64
CA ASP A 157 -2.24 19.65 0.32
C ASP A 157 -3.40 20.67 0.14
N ASN A 158 -3.16 21.95 0.40
CA ASN A 158 -4.17 23.00 0.36
C ASN A 158 -4.40 23.60 -1.04
N TRP A 159 -3.48 23.37 -1.98
CA TRP A 159 -3.51 23.93 -3.33
C TRP A 159 -3.34 22.80 -4.34
N LEU A 160 -3.92 22.95 -5.54
CA LEU A 160 -3.68 21.98 -6.60
C LEU A 160 -2.22 22.09 -7.08
N SER A 161 -1.42 21.08 -6.78
CA SER A 161 -0.02 20.96 -7.20
C SER A 161 0.38 19.48 -7.31
N MET A 162 1.36 19.19 -8.17
CA MET A 162 1.97 17.86 -8.27
C MET A 162 2.58 17.39 -6.93
N ASN A 163 3.07 18.33 -6.12
CA ASN A 163 3.70 18.07 -4.82
C ASN A 163 2.71 17.48 -3.81
N ALA A 164 1.40 17.69 -3.98
CA ALA A 164 0.39 17.07 -3.13
C ALA A 164 0.27 15.56 -3.38
N PHE A 165 0.45 15.13 -4.64
CA PHE A 165 0.29 13.74 -5.05
C PHE A 165 1.57 12.92 -4.94
N GLU A 166 2.73 13.54 -5.13
CA GLU A 166 4.03 12.84 -5.10
C GLU A 166 4.24 12.02 -3.81
N PRO A 167 4.02 12.54 -2.59
CA PRO A 167 4.18 11.76 -1.36
C PRO A 167 3.18 10.60 -1.27
N LEU A 168 2.00 10.75 -1.86
CA LEU A 168 0.98 9.69 -1.89
C LEU A 168 1.46 8.50 -2.72
N PHE A 169 2.07 8.76 -3.88
CA PHE A 169 2.64 7.70 -4.73
C PHE A 169 3.84 7.03 -4.07
N TRP A 170 4.71 7.79 -3.42
CA TRP A 170 5.83 7.22 -2.64
C TRP A 170 5.35 6.34 -1.49
N LEU A 171 4.37 6.80 -0.71
CA LEU A 171 3.77 6.00 0.36
C LEU A 171 3.07 4.75 -0.18
N GLY A 172 2.36 4.86 -1.29
CA GLY A 172 1.74 3.72 -1.97
C GLY A 172 2.77 2.68 -2.43
N SER A 173 3.87 3.15 -3.02
CA SER A 173 4.97 2.30 -3.49
C SER A 173 5.67 1.59 -2.33
N ALA A 174 5.96 2.33 -1.24
CA ALA A 174 6.51 1.77 -0.02
C ALA A 174 5.57 0.73 0.61
N PHE A 175 4.26 1.01 0.64
CA PHE A 175 3.26 0.07 1.15
C PHE A 175 3.24 -1.23 0.34
N VAL A 176 3.22 -1.14 -0.99
CA VAL A 176 3.27 -2.32 -1.87
C VAL A 176 4.55 -3.11 -1.66
N LEU A 177 5.71 -2.43 -1.56
CA LEU A 177 6.99 -3.07 -1.30
C LEU A 177 6.99 -3.83 0.03
N ILE A 178 6.51 -3.21 1.11
CA ILE A 178 6.39 -3.86 2.43
C ILE A 178 5.50 -5.11 2.35
N ARG A 179 4.39 -5.03 1.62
CA ARG A 179 3.48 -6.18 1.41
C ARG A 179 4.17 -7.32 0.68
N ILE A 180 4.90 -7.02 -0.40
CA ILE A 180 5.64 -8.03 -1.18
C ILE A 180 6.68 -8.73 -0.29
N ILE A 181 7.47 -7.97 0.48
CA ILE A 181 8.50 -8.52 1.37
C ILE A 181 7.86 -9.46 2.41
N LYS A 182 6.78 -9.02 3.07
CA LYS A 182 6.10 -9.85 4.08
C LYS A 182 5.49 -11.12 3.50
N THR A 183 4.93 -11.05 2.29
CA THR A 183 4.40 -12.23 1.60
C THR A 183 5.54 -13.18 1.22
N ALA A 184 6.67 -12.66 0.74
CA ALA A 184 7.84 -13.48 0.41
C ALA A 184 8.44 -14.19 1.64
N SER A 185 8.58 -13.48 2.76
CA SER A 185 9.02 -14.09 4.03
C SER A 185 8.08 -15.19 4.50
N GLY A 186 6.76 -15.00 4.37
CA GLY A 186 5.77 -16.01 4.72
C GLY A 186 5.79 -17.26 3.83
N MET A 187 6.23 -17.14 2.57
CA MET A 187 6.45 -18.29 1.67
C MET A 187 7.76 -19.03 1.99
N CYS A 188 8.73 -18.33 2.57
CA CYS A 188 10.04 -18.89 2.91
C CYS A 188 10.03 -19.66 4.24
N GLU A 189 8.97 -19.55 5.05
CA GLU A 189 8.74 -20.36 6.24
C GLU A 189 8.12 -21.70 5.80
N PRO A 190 8.90 -22.80 5.64
CA PRO A 190 8.31 -24.08 5.32
C PRO A 190 7.51 -24.51 6.55
N SER A 191 6.25 -24.91 6.36
CA SER A 191 5.42 -25.51 7.39
C SER A 191 6.18 -26.65 8.07
N LEU A 192 6.86 -26.36 9.19
CA LEU A 192 7.59 -27.34 9.96
C LEU A 192 6.57 -28.35 10.51
N PRO A 193 6.67 -29.64 10.15
CA PRO A 193 5.88 -30.68 10.81
C PRO A 193 6.19 -30.64 12.30
N GLY A 194 5.14 -30.78 13.12
CA GLY A 194 5.18 -30.54 14.56
C GLY A 194 6.38 -31.17 15.27
N ALA A 195 7.02 -30.34 16.11
CA ALA A 195 7.83 -30.55 17.32
C ALA A 195 8.75 -31.79 17.52
N SER A 196 8.62 -32.91 16.80
CA SER A 196 9.43 -34.12 16.99
C SER A 196 10.70 -34.15 16.15
N ASP A 197 10.84 -33.27 15.15
CA ASP A 197 11.95 -33.34 14.18
C ASP A 197 12.86 -32.10 14.16
N ARG A 198 13.14 -31.55 15.35
CA ARG A 198 14.14 -30.46 15.51
C ARG A 198 15.58 -30.90 15.28
N SER A 199 15.85 -32.21 15.24
CA SER A 199 17.16 -32.77 14.91
C SER A 199 17.42 -32.74 13.40
N ARG A 200 16.46 -33.13 12.54
CA ARG A 200 16.67 -33.07 11.08
C ARG A 200 16.69 -31.65 10.53
N ALA A 201 15.96 -30.71 11.13
CA ALA A 201 16.05 -29.30 10.75
C ALA A 201 17.47 -28.73 10.97
N ARG A 202 18.10 -29.06 12.10
CA ARG A 202 19.51 -28.66 12.39
C ARG A 202 20.53 -29.38 11.52
N GLU A 203 20.21 -30.57 11.01
CA GLU A 203 21.05 -31.30 10.08
C GLU A 203 20.96 -30.75 8.65
N TRP A 204 19.77 -30.30 8.23
CA TRP A 204 19.55 -29.65 6.94
C TRP A 204 20.28 -28.30 6.82
N ASP A 205 20.22 -27.50 7.89
CA ASP A 205 20.91 -26.20 7.97
C ASP A 205 22.43 -26.38 7.87
N ARG A 206 22.96 -27.40 8.56
CA ARG A 206 24.40 -27.74 8.53
C ARG A 206 24.87 -28.24 7.16
N LYS A 207 24.06 -29.06 6.47
CA LYS A 207 24.39 -29.58 5.12
C LYS A 207 24.23 -28.53 4.02
N SER A 208 23.41 -27.50 4.25
CA SER A 208 23.20 -26.41 3.29
C SER A 208 24.34 -25.40 3.34
N CYS A 209 24.89 -25.09 4.53
CA CYS A 209 26.12 -24.30 4.65
C CYS A 209 27.34 -24.98 4.00
N GLN A 210 27.46 -26.32 4.10
CA GLN A 210 28.58 -27.06 3.51
C GLN A 210 28.53 -27.21 1.98
N ARG A 211 27.44 -26.79 1.32
CA ARG A 211 27.29 -26.87 -0.14
C ARG A 211 27.59 -25.53 -0.84
N ILE A 212 27.88 -24.49 -0.08
CA ILE A 212 28.18 -23.14 -0.58
C ILE A 212 29.70 -22.84 -0.55
N GLU A 213 30.50 -23.73 0.01
CA GLU A 213 31.97 -23.77 -0.13
C GLU A 213 32.39 -24.82 -1.16
#